data_AF-A0A399SPN5-F1
#
_entry.id   AF-A0A399SPN5-F1
#
_cell.length_a   1.000
_cell.length_b   1.000
_cell.length_c   1.000
_cell.angle_alpha   90.00
_cell.angle_beta   90.00
_cell.angle_gamma   90.00
#
_symmetry.space_group_name_H-M   'P 1'
#
loop_
_entity.id
_entity.type
_entity.pdbx_description
1 polymer ?
#
loop_
_entity_poly.entity_id
_entity_poly.type
_entity_poly.pdbx_seq_one_letter_code
_entity_poly.pdbx_strand_id
1 'polypeptide(L)'
;MNQMKKYTSLMLVVFLLCGISSMGAEKSKKKDWKLGVQTYSFHRFTFQEAIDKVAELGLEYAEIYYGQTLGGDMEGVMDFRMDKAKQKQVLAYAKSKGVKLMASGVVICKDEAEWEQLFQFANAMGI
;
A
#
# COMPACT_ATOMS: atom_id res chain seq x y z
N MET A 1 -64.30 7.81 15.65
CA MET A 1 -63.42 7.94 14.47
C MET A 1 -62.06 8.58 14.78
N ASN A 2 -61.95 9.53 15.72
CA ASN A 2 -60.68 10.20 16.06
C ASN A 2 -59.65 9.33 16.79
N GLN A 3 -60.10 8.41 17.67
CA GLN A 3 -59.18 7.57 18.44
C GLN A 3 -58.52 6.47 17.60
N MET A 4 -59.28 5.80 16.72
CA MET A 4 -58.70 4.82 15.79
C MET A 4 -57.66 5.45 14.86
N LYS A 5 -57.93 6.65 14.32
CA LYS A 5 -56.95 7.38 13.50
C LYS A 5 -55.67 7.72 14.26
N LYS A 6 -55.75 8.06 15.56
CA LYS A 6 -54.58 8.28 16.43
C LYS A 6 -53.76 7.01 16.63
N TYR A 7 -54.41 5.88 16.91
CA TYR A 7 -53.70 4.59 17.08
C TYR A 7 -53.10 4.09 15.77
N THR A 8 -53.80 4.25 14.65
CA THR A 8 -53.26 3.92 13.32
C THR A 8 -52.07 4.81 12.96
N SER A 9 -52.13 6.11 13.25
CA SER A 9 -51.02 7.04 13.02
C SER A 9 -49.82 6.75 13.93
N LEU A 10 -50.06 6.37 15.19
CA LEU A 10 -49.01 6.00 16.15
C LEU A 10 -48.32 4.68 15.72
N MET A 11 -49.10 3.72 15.24
CA MET A 11 -48.58 2.44 14.75
C MET A 11 -47.73 2.62 13.47
N LEU A 12 -48.10 3.58 12.60
CA LEU A 12 -47.33 3.95 11.40
C LEU A 12 -45.99 4.62 11.74
N VAL A 13 -45.96 5.48 12.77
CA VAL A 13 -44.73 6.11 13.27
C VAL A 13 -43.78 5.09 13.90
N VAL A 14 -44.31 4.11 14.65
CA VAL A 14 -43.49 3.02 15.21
C VAL A 14 -42.92 2.11 14.11
N PHE A 15 -43.69 1.85 13.04
CA PHE A 15 -43.18 1.10 11.88
C PHE A 15 -42.07 1.86 11.12
N LEU A 16 -42.21 3.18 10.98
CA LEU A 16 -41.18 4.04 10.37
C LEU A 16 -39.91 4.13 11.23
N LEU A 17 -40.03 4.11 12.56
CA LEU A 17 -38.88 4.15 13.48
C LEU A 17 -38.17 2.80 13.60
N CYS A 18 -38.88 1.67 13.49
CA CYS A 18 -38.26 0.34 13.48
C CYS A 18 -37.60 -0.04 12.14
N GLY A 19 -38.04 0.55 11.02
CA GLY A 19 -37.51 0.26 9.68
C GLY A 19 -36.10 0.80 9.39
N ILE A 20 -35.51 1.60 10.27
CA ILE A 20 -34.18 2.21 10.07
C ILE A 20 -33.06 1.31 10.62
N SER A 21 -33.38 0.28 11.40
CA SER A 21 -32.39 -0.57 12.06
C SER A 21 -32.14 -1.89 11.31
N SER A 22 -31.74 -1.82 10.03
CA SER A 22 -31.12 -2.97 9.32
C SER A 22 -30.49 -2.59 7.97
N MET A 23 -29.72 -1.51 7.92
CA MET A 23 -28.71 -1.30 6.87
C MET A 23 -27.36 -0.89 7.46
N GLY A 24 -27.05 -1.42 8.64
CA GLY A 24 -25.66 -1.62 9.01
C GLY A 24 -25.20 -2.89 8.30
N ALA A 25 -24.74 -2.79 7.04
CA ALA A 25 -23.82 -3.80 6.56
C ALA A 25 -22.74 -3.88 7.63
N GLU A 26 -22.58 -5.04 8.28
CA GLU A 26 -21.39 -5.27 9.11
C GLU A 26 -20.22 -4.97 8.18
N LYS A 27 -19.61 -3.79 8.35
CA LYS A 27 -18.28 -3.54 7.84
C LYS A 27 -17.47 -4.55 8.64
N SER A 28 -17.29 -5.74 8.06
CA SER A 28 -16.27 -6.69 8.49
C SER A 28 -15.08 -5.83 8.84
N LYS A 29 -14.60 -5.91 10.10
CA LYS A 29 -13.45 -5.13 10.58
C LYS A 29 -12.46 -5.09 9.42
N LYS A 30 -12.28 -3.92 8.80
CA LYS A 30 -11.39 -3.79 7.64
C LYS A 30 -10.09 -4.39 8.13
N LYS A 31 -9.72 -5.57 7.61
CA LYS A 31 -8.44 -6.18 7.96
C LYS A 31 -7.39 -5.14 7.61
N ASP A 32 -6.36 -4.99 8.44
CA ASP A 32 -5.20 -4.09 8.20
C ASP A 32 -4.34 -4.61 7.04
N TRP A 33 -4.98 -4.92 5.91
CA TRP A 33 -4.35 -5.35 4.69
C TRP A 33 -3.83 -4.12 3.96
N LYS A 34 -2.52 -4.13 3.75
CA LYS A 34 -1.82 -3.10 2.99
C LYS A 34 -1.84 -3.51 1.52
N LEU A 35 -2.63 -2.80 0.72
CA LEU A 35 -2.64 -2.99 -0.74
C LEU A 35 -1.49 -2.19 -1.34
N GLY A 36 -0.59 -2.87 -2.05
CA GLY A 36 0.56 -2.25 -2.69
C GLY A 36 0.91 -2.90 -4.03
N VAL A 37 1.92 -2.35 -4.69
CA VAL A 37 2.41 -2.82 -5.99
C VAL A 37 3.80 -3.43 -5.84
N GLN A 38 4.02 -4.61 -6.42
CA GLN A 38 5.37 -5.06 -6.71
C GLN A 38 5.88 -4.32 -7.95
N THR A 39 6.98 -3.59 -7.82
CA THR A 39 7.50 -2.69 -8.86
C THR A 39 7.88 -3.40 -10.17
N TYR A 40 8.02 -4.73 -10.17
CA TYR A 40 8.12 -5.54 -11.39
C TYR A 40 6.92 -5.37 -12.34
N SER A 41 5.73 -5.05 -11.82
CA SER A 41 4.56 -4.70 -12.65
C SER A 41 4.85 -3.51 -13.59
N PHE A 42 5.81 -2.66 -13.23
CA PHE A 42 6.28 -1.52 -14.00
C PHE A 42 7.75 -1.65 -14.44
N HIS A 43 8.30 -2.86 -14.60
CA HIS A 43 9.72 -3.10 -14.94
C HIS A 43 10.18 -2.48 -16.27
N ARG A 44 9.25 -2.11 -17.16
CA ARG A 44 9.56 -1.40 -18.42
C ARG A 44 9.82 0.10 -18.21
N PHE A 45 9.61 0.58 -17.00
CA PHE A 45 9.85 1.94 -16.55
C PHE A 45 10.92 1.93 -15.45
N THR A 46 11.48 3.10 -15.18
CA THR A 46 12.41 3.31 -14.08
C THR A 46 11.71 3.19 -12.73
N PHE A 47 12.48 3.03 -11.64
CA PHE A 47 11.95 2.99 -10.29
C PHE A 47 11.20 4.27 -9.94
N GLN A 48 11.73 5.44 -10.31
CA GLN A 48 11.02 6.72 -10.06
C GLN A 48 9.64 6.74 -10.72
N GLU A 49 9.56 6.35 -12.00
CA GLU A 49 8.29 6.26 -12.73
C GLU A 49 7.37 5.19 -12.16
N ALA A 50 7.91 4.07 -11.66
CA ALA A 50 7.12 3.02 -11.01
C ALA A 50 6.47 3.55 -9.72
N ILE A 51 7.22 4.28 -8.89
CA ILE A 51 6.70 4.91 -7.68
C ILE A 51 5.67 6.00 -8.02
N ASP A 52 5.90 6.79 -9.06
CA ASP A 52 4.93 7.76 -9.53
C ASP A 52 3.60 7.10 -9.90
N LYS A 53 3.65 5.97 -10.61
CA LYS A 53 2.46 5.17 -10.94
C LYS A 53 1.76 4.62 -9.71
N VAL A 54 2.50 4.19 -8.68
CA VAL A 54 1.90 3.77 -7.40
C VAL A 54 1.12 4.92 -6.76
N ALA A 55 1.70 6.12 -6.74
CA ALA A 55 1.04 7.31 -6.22
C ALA A 55 -0.17 7.74 -7.08
N GLU A 56 -0.07 7.69 -8.41
CA GLU A 56 -1.16 7.96 -9.35
C GLU A 56 -2.36 7.01 -9.16
N LEU A 57 -2.09 5.75 -8.80
CA LEU A 57 -3.11 4.75 -8.45
C LEU A 57 -3.74 4.99 -7.06
N GLY A 58 -3.25 5.96 -6.28
CA GLY A 58 -3.70 6.22 -4.92
C GLY A 58 -3.29 5.14 -3.92
N LEU A 59 -2.20 4.42 -4.21
CA LEU A 59 -1.66 3.37 -3.33
C LEU A 59 -0.50 3.90 -2.49
N GLU A 60 -0.39 3.39 -1.27
CA GLU A 60 0.60 3.85 -0.29
C GLU A 60 1.80 2.90 -0.13
N TYR A 61 1.76 1.73 -0.75
CA TYR A 61 2.72 0.64 -0.48
C TYR A 61 3.32 0.08 -1.77
N ALA A 62 4.60 -0.27 -1.71
CA ALA A 62 5.29 -0.96 -2.80
C ALA A 62 6.28 -2.02 -2.32
N GLU A 63 6.50 -3.03 -3.14
CA GLU A 63 7.59 -4.01 -3.04
C GLU A 63 8.64 -3.74 -4.13
N ILE A 64 9.90 -3.67 -3.74
CA ILE A 64 11.05 -3.39 -4.60
C ILE A 64 11.41 -4.62 -5.44
N TYR A 65 11.60 -4.43 -6.76
CA TYR A 65 12.16 -5.41 -7.69
C TYR A 65 13.64 -5.06 -8.00
N TYR A 66 14.50 -6.08 -7.89
CA TYR A 66 15.93 -5.93 -8.19
C TYR A 66 16.22 -5.92 -9.69
N GLY A 67 17.17 -5.08 -10.11
CA GLY A 67 17.55 -4.88 -11.51
C GLY A 67 16.79 -3.75 -12.21
N GLN A 68 15.83 -3.11 -11.55
CA GLN A 68 15.12 -1.96 -12.12
C GLN A 68 16.03 -0.72 -12.19
N THR A 69 16.15 -0.08 -13.34
CA THR A 69 16.85 1.21 -13.48
C THR A 69 16.24 2.25 -12.56
N LEU A 70 17.05 3.00 -11.80
CA LEU A 70 16.53 3.95 -10.82
C LEU A 70 15.84 5.16 -11.48
N GLY A 71 16.48 5.76 -12.49
CA GLY A 71 15.90 6.82 -13.33
C GLY A 71 15.90 8.21 -12.71
N GLY A 72 15.49 9.20 -13.49
CA GLY A 72 15.49 10.62 -13.09
C GLY A 72 16.90 11.13 -12.80
N ASP A 73 17.09 11.66 -11.60
CA ASP A 73 18.37 12.13 -11.05
C ASP A 73 19.16 11.00 -10.36
N MET A 74 18.64 9.76 -10.34
CA MET A 74 19.30 8.61 -9.74
C MET A 74 19.90 7.69 -10.81
N GLU A 75 21.23 7.75 -10.95
CA GLU A 75 21.97 6.76 -11.75
C GLU A 75 22.01 5.39 -11.07
N GLY A 76 22.07 4.32 -11.88
CA GLY A 76 22.24 2.94 -11.45
C GLY A 76 20.96 2.10 -11.55
N VAL A 77 21.05 0.89 -11.01
CA VAL A 77 19.94 -0.07 -10.90
C VAL A 77 19.66 -0.37 -9.44
N MET A 78 18.43 -0.75 -9.14
CA MET A 78 18.02 -1.23 -7.84
C MET A 78 18.72 -2.55 -7.52
N ASP A 79 19.61 -2.53 -6.53
CA ASP A 79 20.35 -3.72 -6.10
C ASP A 79 20.67 -3.60 -4.60
N PHE A 80 20.61 -4.70 -3.85
CA PHE A 80 20.90 -4.69 -2.41
C PHE A 80 22.37 -4.37 -2.10
N ARG A 81 23.25 -4.35 -3.11
CA ARG A 81 24.67 -3.98 -3.01
C ARG A 81 24.93 -2.49 -3.29
N MET A 82 23.90 -1.70 -3.59
CA MET A 82 24.03 -0.26 -3.81
C MET A 82 24.50 0.46 -2.54
N ASP A 83 25.21 1.58 -2.71
CA ASP A 83 25.74 2.34 -1.56
C ASP A 83 24.62 2.97 -0.70
N LYS A 84 24.96 3.29 0.55
CA LYS A 84 24.01 3.86 1.52
C LYS A 84 23.46 5.23 1.12
N ALA A 85 24.16 6.01 0.30
CA ALA A 85 23.67 7.30 -0.16
C ALA A 85 22.54 7.09 -1.18
N LYS A 86 22.70 6.15 -2.11
CA LYS A 86 21.67 5.78 -3.08
C LYS A 86 20.44 5.17 -2.40
N GLN A 87 20.63 4.33 -1.38
CA GLN A 87 19.52 3.80 -0.54
C GLN A 87 18.69 4.94 0.07
N LYS A 88 19.36 5.98 0.60
CA LYS A 88 18.67 7.17 1.14
C LYS A 88 17.92 7.96 0.05
N GLN A 89 18.47 8.08 -1.16
CA GLN A 89 17.78 8.72 -2.27
C GLN A 89 16.51 7.95 -2.66
N VAL A 90 16.57 6.63 -2.75
CA VAL A 90 15.41 5.76 -3.01
C VAL A 90 14.32 5.95 -1.95
N LEU A 91 14.68 5.90 -0.66
CA LEU A 91 13.74 6.10 0.44
C LEU A 91 13.14 7.51 0.43
N ALA A 92 13.96 8.53 0.19
CA ALA A 92 13.51 9.91 0.12
C ALA A 92 12.53 10.12 -1.05
N TYR A 93 12.81 9.54 -2.21
CA TYR A 93 11.94 9.61 -3.37
C TYR A 93 10.60 8.95 -3.10
N ALA A 94 10.59 7.69 -2.64
CA ALA A 94 9.35 6.98 -2.30
C ALA A 94 8.52 7.75 -1.27
N LYS A 95 9.16 8.24 -0.20
CA LYS A 95 8.53 9.06 0.82
C LYS A 95 7.94 10.36 0.26
N SER A 96 8.65 11.03 -0.66
CA SER A 96 8.16 12.27 -1.29
C SER A 96 6.87 12.07 -2.09
N LYS A 97 6.61 10.84 -2.53
CA LYS A 97 5.40 10.43 -3.28
C LYS A 97 4.32 9.80 -2.38
N GLY A 98 4.53 9.79 -1.06
CA GLY A 98 3.61 9.16 -0.13
C GLY A 98 3.62 7.63 -0.17
N VAL A 99 4.65 7.02 -0.77
CA VAL A 99 4.78 5.57 -0.92
C VAL A 99 5.77 5.03 0.09
N LYS A 100 5.36 4.00 0.85
CA LYS A 100 6.21 3.23 1.75
C LYS A 100 6.66 1.93 1.07
N LEU A 101 7.97 1.72 1.04
CA LEU A 101 8.55 0.45 0.62
C LEU A 101 8.36 -0.56 1.76
N MET A 102 7.67 -1.65 1.49
CA MET A 102 7.24 -2.64 2.50
C MET A 102 7.94 -3.99 2.37
N ALA A 103 8.56 -4.25 1.22
CA ALA A 103 9.20 -5.52 0.89
C ALA A 103 10.22 -5.31 -0.25
N SER A 104 11.12 -6.27 -0.44
CA SER A 104 12.05 -6.32 -1.58
C SER A 104 12.24 -7.76 -2.06
N GLY A 105 12.08 -8.01 -3.36
CA GLY A 105 12.15 -9.36 -3.92
C GLY A 105 11.66 -9.44 -5.37
N VAL A 106 11.57 -10.64 -5.95
CA VAL A 106 12.08 -11.91 -5.43
C VAL A 106 13.58 -12.02 -5.71
N VAL A 107 14.36 -12.49 -4.75
CA VAL A 107 15.82 -12.67 -4.88
C VAL A 107 16.23 -14.04 -4.35
N ILE A 108 17.21 -14.65 -5.01
CA ILE A 108 17.85 -15.89 -4.57
C ILE A 108 19.32 -15.57 -4.36
N CYS A 109 19.76 -15.55 -3.10
CA CYS A 109 21.16 -15.38 -2.76
C CYS A 109 21.89 -16.72 -2.92
N LYS A 110 23.16 -16.66 -3.33
CA LYS A 110 24.03 -17.81 -3.61
C LYS A 110 24.51 -18.52 -2.33
N ASP A 111 24.71 -17.77 -1.25
CA ASP A 111 25.31 -18.23 0.00
C ASP A 111 24.87 -17.36 1.20
N GLU A 112 25.26 -17.77 2.39
CA GLU A 112 24.93 -17.11 3.66
C GLU A 112 25.45 -15.66 3.72
N ALA A 113 26.64 -15.39 3.20
CA ALA A 113 27.22 -14.05 3.19
C ALA A 113 26.38 -13.08 2.34
N GLU A 114 25.88 -13.55 1.20
CA GLU A 114 25.01 -12.75 0.35
C GLU A 114 23.61 -12.54 0.97
N TRP A 115 23.09 -13.54 1.69
CA TRP A 115 21.89 -13.37 2.51
C TRP A 115 22.10 -12.31 3.60
N GLU A 116 23.24 -12.33 4.30
CA GLU A 116 23.55 -11.32 5.32
C GLU A 116 23.56 -9.90 4.72
N GLN A 117 24.16 -9.72 3.55
CA GLN A 117 24.17 -8.44 2.85
C GLN A 117 22.74 -7.98 2.48
N LEU A 118 21.90 -8.89 1.99
CA LEU A 118 20.49 -8.61 1.71
C LEU A 118 19.72 -8.16 2.97
N PHE A 119 19.94 -8.81 4.11
CA PHE A 119 19.28 -8.42 5.37
C PHE A 119 19.77 -7.07 5.88
N GLN A 120 21.07 -6.76 5.73
CA GLN A 120 21.60 -5.44 6.06
C GLN A 120 20.97 -4.34 5.19
N PHE A 121 20.76 -4.60 3.90
CA PHE A 121 20.01 -3.72 3.00
C PHE A 121 18.56 -3.56 3.45
N ALA A 122 17.84 -4.66 3.70
CA ALA A 122 16.44 -4.61 4.14
C ALA A 122 16.27 -3.76 5.42
N ASN A 123 17.13 -3.96 6.41
CA ASN A 123 17.15 -3.16 7.63
C ASN A 123 17.44 -1.67 7.37
N ALA A 124 18.38 -1.35 6.47
CA ALA A 124 18.68 0.03 6.08
C ALA A 124 17.51 0.71 5.34
N MET A 125 16.71 -0.08 4.60
CA MET A 125 15.51 0.36 3.90
C MET A 125 14.26 0.42 4.80
N GLY A 126 14.33 -0.09 6.03
CA GLY A 126 13.21 -0.16 6.97
C GLY A 126 12.15 -1.19 6.58
N ILE A 127 12.59 -2.26 5.90
CA ILE A 127 11.81 -3.42 5.44
C ILE A 127 12.06 -4.60 6.38
#